data_AF-A0AA89X253-F1
#
_entry.id   AF-A0AA89X253-F1
#
_cell.length_a   1.000
_cell.length_b   1.000
_cell.length_c   1.000
_cell.angle_alpha   90.00
_cell.angle_beta   90.00
_cell.angle_gamma   90.00
#
_symmetry.space_group_name_H-M   'P 1'
#
loop_
_entity.id
_entity.type
_entity.pdbx_description
1 polymer ?
#
loop_
_entity_poly.entity_id
_entity_poly.type
_entity_poly.pdbx_seq_one_letter_code
_entity_poly.pdbx_strand_id
1 'polypeptide(L)'
;MFFLIAYISSVVLINFAFSTAPHLDVIWSAWGGLVFVLRDMVQTRFGHGAIIAMLAALVLSYITSDPSIALASATAFAVSECIDWLVFSITKRPLHDRLWISSALSIPLDTFIFFGLIGALTPAVAGTALVSKFAGVTVVWLAMAWRLRRQRVAN
;
A
#
# COMPACT_ATOMS: atom_id res chain seq x y z
N MET A 1 -1.94 -18.21 0.46
CA MET A 1 -3.28 -17.71 0.82
C MET A 1 -3.22 -16.69 1.94
N PHE A 2 -2.40 -16.88 2.99
CA PHE A 2 -2.25 -15.92 4.09
C PHE A 2 -2.04 -14.45 3.65
N PHE A 3 -1.06 -14.15 2.79
CA PHE A 3 -0.79 -12.78 2.32
C PHE A 3 -1.96 -12.16 1.54
N LEU A 4 -2.70 -12.96 0.77
CA LEU A 4 -3.86 -12.51 0.01
C LEU A 4 -4.98 -12.05 0.96
N ILE A 5 -5.27 -12.87 1.98
CA ILE A 5 -6.28 -12.56 3.00
C ILE A 5 -5.83 -11.33 3.80
N ALA A 6 -4.57 -11.30 4.24
CA ALA A 6 -4.01 -10.17 4.98
C ALA A 6 -4.10 -8.86 4.19
N TYR A 7 -3.83 -8.91 2.88
CA TYR A 7 -3.96 -7.76 1.99
C TYR A 7 -5.41 -7.29 1.89
N ILE A 8 -6.35 -8.18 1.54
CA ILE A 8 -7.78 -7.85 1.41
C ILE A 8 -8.32 -7.28 2.72
N SER A 9 -8.06 -7.95 3.84
CA SER A 9 -8.47 -7.48 5.17
C SER A 9 -7.87 -6.13 5.51
N SER A 10 -6.58 -5.90 5.22
CA SER A 10 -5.94 -4.61 5.50
C SER A 10 -6.55 -3.47 4.68
N VAL A 11 -6.88 -3.70 3.40
CA VAL A 11 -7.55 -2.71 2.54
C VAL A 11 -8.94 -2.37 3.07
N VAL A 12 -9.72 -3.35 3.51
CA VAL A 12 -11.05 -3.09 4.08
C VAL A 12 -10.93 -2.32 5.39
N LEU A 13 -10.03 -2.76 6.28
CA LEU A 13 -9.82 -2.14 7.59
C LEU A 13 -9.30 -0.71 7.48
N ILE A 14 -8.39 -0.42 6.55
CA ILE A 14 -7.85 0.93 6.40
C ILE A 14 -8.90 1.90 5.85
N ASN A 15 -9.71 1.46 4.87
CA ASN A 15 -10.81 2.28 4.35
C ASN A 15 -11.86 2.55 5.44
N PHE A 16 -12.16 1.54 6.25
CA PHE A 16 -13.04 1.70 7.41
C PHE A 16 -12.45 2.65 8.47
N ALA A 17 -11.15 2.55 8.74
CA ALA A 17 -10.46 3.41 9.70
C ALA A 17 -10.42 4.88 9.25
N PHE A 18 -10.15 5.15 7.97
CA PHE A 18 -10.25 6.49 7.40
C PHE A 18 -11.67 7.04 7.43
N SER A 19 -12.68 6.17 7.27
CA SER A 19 -14.09 6.56 7.33
C SER A 19 -14.57 6.87 8.75
N THR A 20 -14.06 6.17 9.75
CA THR A 20 -14.53 6.27 11.15
C THR A 20 -13.71 7.24 12.00
N ALA A 21 -12.40 7.30 11.78
CA ALA A 21 -11.47 8.11 12.56
C ALA A 21 -10.46 8.85 11.65
N PRO A 22 -10.92 9.79 10.80
CA PRO A 22 -10.04 10.52 9.87
C PRO A 22 -8.98 11.37 10.56
N HIS A 23 -9.18 11.74 11.83
CA HIS A 23 -8.22 12.51 12.63
C HIS A 23 -6.96 11.72 13.06
N LEU A 24 -6.96 10.40 12.88
CA LEU A 24 -5.80 9.53 13.12
C LEU A 24 -5.10 9.15 11.80
N ASP A 25 -5.23 9.99 10.78
CA ASP A 25 -4.68 9.82 9.44
C ASP A 25 -3.19 9.44 9.44
N VAL A 26 -2.38 9.98 10.36
CA VAL A 26 -0.97 9.63 10.50
C VAL A 26 -0.81 8.14 10.79
N ILE A 27 -1.55 7.58 11.75
CA ILE A 27 -1.46 6.17 12.14
C ILE A 27 -1.98 5.28 11.00
N TRP A 28 -3.13 5.66 10.40
CA TRP A 28 -3.70 4.93 9.28
C TRP A 28 -2.79 4.96 8.06
N SER A 29 -2.13 6.09 7.79
CA SER A 29 -1.16 6.21 6.71
C SER A 29 0.05 5.30 6.92
N ALA A 30 0.51 5.08 8.16
CA ALA A 30 1.58 4.11 8.43
C ALA A 30 1.15 2.70 8.02
N TRP A 31 -0.07 2.31 8.38
CA TRP A 31 -0.65 1.05 7.93
C TRP A 31 -0.83 1.04 6.41
N GLY A 32 -1.22 2.15 5.80
CA GLY A 32 -1.28 2.31 4.35
C GLY A 32 0.02 1.91 3.69
N GLY A 33 1.16 2.35 4.24
CA GLY A 33 2.50 1.91 3.83
C GLY A 33 2.67 0.38 3.86
N LEU A 34 2.17 -0.29 4.90
CA LEU A 34 2.20 -1.75 4.99
C LEU A 34 1.29 -2.44 3.96
N VAL A 35 0.20 -1.80 3.54
CA VAL A 35 -0.67 -2.31 2.46
C VAL A 35 0.09 -2.38 1.14
N PHE A 36 0.93 -1.39 0.82
CA PHE A 36 1.82 -1.44 -0.36
C PHE A 36 2.78 -2.62 -0.32
N VAL A 37 3.38 -2.88 0.84
CA VAL A 37 4.25 -4.06 1.03
C VAL A 37 3.47 -5.36 0.80
N LEU A 38 2.28 -5.49 1.40
CA LEU A 38 1.45 -6.69 1.23
C LEU A 38 1.03 -6.88 -0.23
N ARG A 39 0.75 -5.79 -0.95
CA ARG A 39 0.45 -5.80 -2.38
C ARG A 39 1.62 -6.32 -3.21
N ASP A 40 2.81 -5.77 -3.03
CA ASP A 40 4.04 -6.23 -3.69
C ASP A 40 4.29 -7.74 -3.45
N MET A 41 4.02 -8.21 -2.22
CA MET A 41 4.14 -9.63 -1.86
C MET A 41 3.10 -10.51 -2.55
N VAL A 42 1.84 -10.06 -2.61
CA VAL A 42 0.77 -10.77 -3.32
C VAL A 42 1.07 -10.81 -4.81
N GLN A 43 1.50 -9.71 -5.41
CA GLN A 43 1.86 -9.62 -6.82
C GLN A 43 3.03 -10.55 -7.16
N THR A 44 4.07 -10.60 -6.32
CA THR A 44 5.20 -11.52 -6.54
C THR A 44 4.77 -12.99 -6.46
N ARG A 45 3.77 -13.32 -5.63
CA ARG A 45 3.34 -14.71 -5.41
C ARG A 45 2.23 -15.18 -6.35
N PHE A 46 1.32 -14.30 -6.74
CA PHE A 46 0.08 -14.59 -7.47
C PHE A 46 -0.02 -13.83 -8.80
N GLY A 47 0.96 -13.01 -9.17
CA GLY A 47 0.96 -12.22 -10.41
C GLY A 47 -0.24 -11.28 -10.48
N HIS A 48 -0.99 -11.37 -11.58
CA HIS A 48 -2.20 -10.57 -11.83
C HIS A 48 -3.36 -10.84 -10.85
N GLY A 49 -3.25 -11.87 -9.99
CA GLY A 49 -4.23 -12.11 -8.93
C GLY A 49 -4.32 -10.99 -7.89
N ALA A 50 -3.31 -10.11 -7.80
CA ALA A 50 -3.34 -8.92 -6.94
C ALA A 50 -4.47 -7.95 -7.32
N ILE A 51 -4.71 -7.75 -8.62
CA ILE A 51 -5.78 -6.87 -9.13
C ILE A 51 -7.16 -7.39 -8.70
N ILE A 52 -7.40 -8.70 -8.84
CA ILE A 52 -8.67 -9.31 -8.44
C ILE A 52 -8.87 -9.18 -6.93
N ALA A 53 -7.82 -9.40 -6.15
CA ALA A 53 -7.86 -9.23 -4.70
C ALA A 53 -8.16 -7.78 -4.29
N MET A 54 -7.54 -6.81 -4.95
CA MET A 54 -7.79 -5.39 -4.75
C MET A 54 -9.24 -5.05 -5.09
N LEU A 55 -9.75 -5.49 -6.24
CA LEU A 55 -11.15 -5.24 -6.64
C LEU A 55 -12.13 -5.84 -5.62
N ALA A 56 -11.89 -7.07 -5.17
CA ALA A 56 -12.72 -7.70 -4.14
C ALA A 56 -12.69 -6.90 -2.82
N ALA A 57 -11.51 -6.45 -2.39
CA ALA A 57 -11.35 -5.64 -1.18
C ALA A 57 -12.05 -4.27 -1.30
N LEU A 58 -12.02 -3.65 -2.48
CA LEU A 58 -12.69 -2.37 -2.74
C LEU A 58 -14.21 -2.51 -2.78
N VAL A 59 -14.75 -3.57 -3.38
CA VAL A 59 -16.20 -3.88 -3.34
C VAL A 59 -16.66 -4.08 -1.90
N LEU A 60 -15.90 -4.82 -1.10
CA LEU A 60 -16.19 -4.97 0.33
C LEU A 60 -16.11 -3.62 1.05
N SER A 61 -15.07 -2.82 0.77
CA SER A 61 -14.91 -1.49 1.37
C SER A 61 -16.06 -0.54 1.04
N TYR A 62 -16.62 -0.63 -0.16
CA TYR A 62 -17.77 0.18 -0.58
C TYR A 62 -19.03 -0.12 0.23
N ILE A 63 -19.16 -1.36 0.73
CA ILE A 63 -20.29 -1.77 1.58
C ILE A 63 -20.04 -1.37 3.05
N THR A 64 -18.78 -1.40 3.52
CA THR A 64 -18.44 -1.20 4.93
C THR A 64 -18.09 0.24 5.30
N SER A 65 -17.69 1.06 4.34
CA SER A 65 -17.08 2.38 4.55
C SER A 65 -17.77 3.44 3.70
N ASP A 66 -17.47 4.72 3.93
CA ASP A 66 -18.02 5.80 3.12
C ASP A 66 -17.72 5.59 1.61
N PRO A 67 -18.73 5.64 0.72
CA PRO A 67 -18.56 5.46 -0.72
C PRO A 67 -17.51 6.37 -1.34
N SER A 68 -17.38 7.61 -0.85
CA SER A 68 -16.38 8.57 -1.36
C SER A 68 -14.95 8.11 -1.05
N ILE A 69 -14.71 7.58 0.15
CA ILE A 69 -13.41 7.04 0.57
C ILE A 69 -13.10 5.76 -0.20
N ALA A 70 -14.08 4.87 -0.33
CA ALA A 70 -13.91 3.61 -1.06
C ALA A 70 -13.57 3.87 -2.54
N LEU A 71 -14.24 4.84 -3.19
CA LEU A 71 -13.95 5.24 -4.58
C LEU A 71 -12.58 5.92 -4.71
N ALA A 72 -12.24 6.83 -3.79
CA ALA A 72 -10.93 7.47 -3.79
C ALA A 72 -9.79 6.45 -3.64
N SER A 73 -9.92 5.51 -2.70
CA SER A 73 -8.97 4.41 -2.52
C SER A 73 -8.94 3.49 -3.74
N ALA A 74 -10.07 3.23 -4.39
CA ALA A 74 -10.12 2.42 -5.60
C ALA A 74 -9.29 3.03 -6.73
N THR A 75 -9.45 4.34 -6.97
CA THR A 75 -8.67 5.05 -7.98
C THR A 75 -7.19 5.10 -7.61
N ALA A 76 -6.87 5.45 -6.37
CA ALA A 76 -5.50 5.56 -5.88
C ALA A 76 -4.75 4.23 -5.94
N PHE A 77 -5.38 3.13 -5.50
CA PHE A 77 -4.80 1.79 -5.58
C PHE A 77 -4.70 1.27 -7.00
N ALA A 78 -5.69 1.51 -7.87
CA ALA A 78 -5.62 1.08 -9.27
C ALA A 78 -4.44 1.73 -10.00
N VAL A 79 -4.25 3.04 -9.84
CA VAL A 79 -3.11 3.76 -10.45
C VAL A 79 -1.78 3.25 -9.89
N SER A 80 -1.72 3.06 -8.58
CA SER A 80 -0.51 2.57 -7.91
C SER A 80 -0.16 1.13 -8.29
N GLU A 81 -1.14 0.24 -8.45
CA GLU A 81 -0.94 -1.14 -8.91
C GLU A 81 -0.39 -1.18 -10.35
N CYS A 82 -0.87 -0.31 -11.23
CA CYS A 82 -0.32 -0.19 -12.58
C CYS A 82 1.17 0.19 -12.58
N ILE A 83 1.58 1.03 -11.63
CA ILE A 83 2.97 1.48 -11.48
C ILE A 83 3.83 0.38 -10.90
N ASP A 84 3.36 -0.31 -9.87
CA ASP A 84 4.03 -1.48 -9.33
C ASP A 84 4.22 -2.52 -10.43
N TRP A 85 3.19 -2.81 -11.21
CA TRP A 85 3.28 -3.71 -12.36
C TRP A 85 4.34 -3.28 -13.37
N LEU A 86 4.41 -1.99 -13.70
CA LEU A 86 5.42 -1.45 -14.60
C LEU A 86 6.83 -1.61 -14.01
N VAL A 87 7.02 -1.25 -12.74
CA VAL A 87 8.29 -1.40 -12.01
C VAL A 87 8.70 -2.88 -11.96
N PHE A 88 7.81 -3.78 -11.55
CA PHE A 88 8.12 -5.20 -11.44
C PHE A 88 8.42 -5.86 -12.79
N SER A 89 7.79 -5.39 -13.87
CA SER A 89 8.05 -5.88 -15.23
C SER A 89 9.40 -5.41 -15.78
N ILE A 90 9.79 -4.16 -15.48
CA ILE A 90 11.03 -3.56 -16.01
C ILE A 90 12.24 -3.93 -15.15
N THR A 91 12.13 -3.81 -13.82
CA THR A 91 13.33 -3.62 -12.99
C THR A 91 14.15 -4.90 -12.77
N LYS A 92 13.65 -6.11 -13.04
CA LYS A 92 14.37 -7.42 -12.95
C LYS A 92 15.31 -7.66 -11.72
N ARG A 93 15.27 -6.80 -10.70
CA ARG A 93 16.11 -6.77 -9.49
C ARG A 93 15.64 -7.76 -8.40
N PRO A 94 16.37 -8.00 -7.31
CA PRO A 94 15.85 -8.75 -6.17
C PRO A 94 14.62 -8.07 -5.53
N LEU A 95 13.73 -8.86 -4.92
CA LEU A 95 12.44 -8.41 -4.34
C LEU A 95 12.60 -7.24 -3.35
N HIS A 96 13.68 -7.27 -2.56
CA HIS A 96 14.03 -6.20 -1.63
C HIS A 96 14.16 -4.81 -2.28
N ASP A 97 14.83 -4.73 -3.43
CA ASP A 97 15.04 -3.45 -4.12
C ASP A 97 13.80 -3.02 -4.87
N ARG A 98 13.06 -3.98 -5.45
CA ARG A 98 11.80 -3.69 -6.14
C ARG A 98 10.76 -3.12 -5.19
N LEU A 99 10.64 -3.68 -3.99
CA LEU A 99 9.66 -3.26 -2.99
C LEU A 99 9.83 -1.78 -2.64
N TRP A 100 11.07 -1.34 -2.40
CA TRP A 100 11.33 0.05 -2.04
C TRP A 100 11.12 1.00 -3.23
N ILE A 101 11.56 0.61 -4.44
CA ILE A 101 11.37 1.41 -5.66
C ILE A 101 9.88 1.54 -6.03
N SER A 102 9.15 0.43 -5.98
CA SER A 102 7.72 0.32 -6.21
C SER A 102 6.95 1.24 -5.27
N SER A 103 7.18 1.07 -3.97
CA SER A 103 6.58 1.90 -2.93
C SER A 103 6.96 3.38 -3.05
N ALA A 104 8.20 3.70 -3.44
CA ALA A 104 8.64 5.09 -3.59
C ALA A 104 7.93 5.85 -4.72
N LEU A 105 7.49 5.16 -5.77
CA LEU A 105 6.71 5.76 -6.85
C LEU A 105 5.21 5.74 -6.55
N SER A 106 4.72 4.65 -5.95
CA SER A 106 3.30 4.45 -5.70
C SER A 106 2.75 5.22 -4.50
N ILE A 107 3.51 5.39 -3.41
CA ILE A 107 3.06 6.13 -2.22
C ILE A 107 2.72 7.60 -2.54
N PRO A 108 3.55 8.37 -3.27
CA PRO A 108 3.20 9.73 -3.64
C PRO A 108 1.92 9.82 -4.46
N LEU A 109 1.81 8.98 -5.49
CA LEU A 109 0.65 9.01 -6.37
C LEU A 109 -0.64 8.60 -5.65
N ASP A 110 -0.58 7.55 -4.84
CA ASP A 110 -1.69 7.17 -3.98
C ASP A 110 -2.12 8.31 -3.06
N THR A 111 -1.17 8.95 -2.39
CA THR A 111 -1.47 10.03 -1.44
C THR A 111 -2.08 11.24 -2.12
N PHE A 112 -1.53 11.68 -3.25
CA PHE A 112 -2.09 12.82 -3.98
C PHE A 112 -3.47 12.52 -4.59
N ILE A 113 -3.66 11.32 -5.15
CA ILE A 113 -4.94 10.92 -5.73
C ILE A 113 -5.99 10.75 -4.64
N PHE A 114 -5.67 10.00 -3.57
CA PHE A 114 -6.61 9.72 -2.48
C PHE A 114 -7.06 11.01 -1.79
N PHE A 115 -6.12 11.80 -1.25
CA PHE A 115 -6.46 13.04 -0.55
C PHE A 115 -7.01 14.12 -1.49
N GLY A 116 -6.62 14.10 -2.77
CA GLY A 116 -7.17 14.99 -3.79
C GLY A 116 -8.63 14.70 -4.09
N LEU A 117 -9.01 13.42 -4.22
CA LEU A 117 -10.39 13.01 -4.52
C LEU A 117 -11.34 13.22 -3.34
N ILE A 118 -10.88 13.03 -2.11
CA ILE A 118 -11.70 13.31 -0.91
C ILE A 118 -11.68 14.79 -0.50
N GLY A 119 -10.99 15.66 -1.24
CA GLY A 119 -10.93 17.10 -0.97
C GLY A 119 -10.15 17.49 0.30
N ALA A 120 -9.31 16.60 0.84
CA ALA A 120 -8.54 16.83 2.07
C ALA A 120 -7.03 17.06 1.80
N LEU A 121 -6.67 17.31 0.54
CA LEU A 121 -5.29 17.54 0.14
C LEU A 121 -4.77 18.89 0.65
N THR A 122 -4.03 18.86 1.75
CA THR A 122 -3.25 19.99 2.25
C THR A 122 -1.76 19.62 2.30
N PRO A 123 -0.83 20.59 2.24
CA PRO A 123 0.60 20.29 2.37
C PRO A 123 0.94 19.56 3.67
N ALA A 124 0.23 19.86 4.76
CA ALA A 124 0.41 19.20 6.05
C ALA A 124 -0.06 17.74 6.04
N VAL A 125 -1.25 17.47 5.53
CA VAL A 125 -1.81 16.11 5.41
C VAL A 125 -0.97 15.28 4.42
N ALA A 126 -0.62 15.83 3.26
CA ALA A 126 0.23 15.17 2.30
C ALA A 126 1.61 14.85 2.91
N GLY A 127 2.26 15.82 3.55
CA GLY A 127 3.57 15.62 4.16
C GLY A 127 3.56 14.54 5.24
N THR A 128 2.59 14.60 6.16
CA THR A 128 2.46 13.64 7.26
C THR A 128 2.09 12.24 6.75
N ALA A 129 1.16 12.12 5.80
CA ALA A 129 0.79 10.85 5.19
C ALA A 129 1.95 10.21 4.43
N LEU A 130 2.72 11.00 3.66
CA LEU A 130 3.91 10.52 2.95
C LEU A 130 4.94 9.99 3.95
N VAL A 131 5.34 10.81 4.93
CA VAL A 131 6.33 10.42 5.95
C VAL A 131 5.90 9.15 6.67
N SER A 132 4.62 9.06 7.03
CA SER A 132 4.08 7.92 7.74
C SER A 132 4.05 6.64 6.89
N LYS A 133 3.58 6.72 5.64
CA LYS A 133 3.61 5.59 4.69
C LYS A 133 5.03 5.12 4.42
N PHE A 134 5.95 6.06 4.18
CA PHE A 134 7.37 5.76 3.99
C PHE A 134 8.01 5.13 5.21
N ALA A 135 7.65 5.56 6.42
CA ALA A 135 8.11 4.94 7.65
C ALA A 135 7.65 3.48 7.73
N GLY A 136 6.37 3.21 7.45
CA GLY A 136 5.81 1.85 7.41
C GLY A 136 6.56 0.92 6.45
N VAL A 137 6.79 1.37 5.21
CA VAL A 137 7.56 0.59 4.21
C VAL A 137 9.01 0.41 4.65
N THR A 138 9.66 1.47 5.14
CA THR A 138 11.08 1.44 5.53
C THR A 138 11.31 0.47 6.68
N VAL A 139 10.40 0.40 7.66
CA VAL A 139 10.49 -0.58 8.76
C VAL A 139 10.50 -2.01 8.22
N VAL A 140 9.58 -2.35 7.30
CA VAL A 140 9.54 -3.69 6.72
C VAL A 140 10.77 -3.97 5.86
N TRP A 141 11.18 -3.00 5.05
CA TRP A 141 12.38 -3.10 4.22
C TRP A 141 13.64 -3.36 5.07
N LEU A 142 13.83 -2.61 6.15
CA LEU A 142 14.93 -2.83 7.10
C LEU A 142 14.87 -4.22 7.76
N ALA A 143 13.67 -4.67 8.14
CA ALA A 143 13.50 -6.01 8.71
C ALA A 143 13.87 -7.11 7.71
N MET A 144 13.51 -6.95 6.43
CA MET A 144 13.92 -7.85 5.35
C MET A 144 15.43 -7.81 5.12
N ALA A 145 16.02 -6.61 5.07
CA ALA A 145 17.47 -6.42 4.92
C ALA A 145 18.26 -7.11 6.05
N TRP A 146 17.77 -6.98 7.28
CA TRP A 146 18.38 -7.60 8.46
C TRP A 146 18.32 -9.13 8.41
N ARG A 147 17.19 -9.71 7.98
CA ARG A 147 17.05 -11.16 7.79
C ARG A 147 17.99 -11.70 6.70
N LEU A 148 18.08 -11.00 5.57
CA LEU A 148 18.99 -11.34 4.47
C LEU A 148 20.46 -11.33 4.93
N ARG A 149 20.86 -10.35 5.74
CA ARG A 149 22.20 -10.28 6.33
C ARG A 149 22.48 -11.46 7.26
N ARG A 150 21.54 -11.83 8.14
CA ARG A 150 21.71 -12.98 9.04
C ARG A 150 21.88 -14.30 8.30
N GLN A 151 21.13 -14.51 7.21
CA GLN A 151 21.25 -15.74 6.41
C GLN A 151 22.60 -15.85 5.67
N ARG A 152 23.20 -14.72 5.28
CA ARG A 152 24.55 -14.69 4.67
C ARG A 152 25.69 -14.93 5.66
N VAL A 153 25.45 -14.72 6.95
CA VAL A 153 26.45 -14.96 8.02
C VAL A 153 26.35 -16.40 8.55
N ALA A 154 25.22 -17.07 8.34
CA ALA A 154 24.98 -18.45 8.78
C ALA A 154 25.35 -19.53 7.74
N ASN A 155 25.65 -19.12 6.49
CA ASN A 155 26.16 -19.96 5.41
C ASN A 155 27.64 -19.65 5.17
#